data_AF-A0A955VN26-F1
#
_entry.id   AF-A0A955VN26-F1
#
_cell.length_a   1.000
_cell.length_b   1.000
_cell.length_c   1.000
_cell.angle_alpha   90.00
_cell.angle_beta   90.00
_cell.angle_gamma   90.00
#
_symmetry.space_group_name_H-M   'P 1'
#
loop_
_entity.id
_entity.type
_entity.pdbx_description
1 polymer ?
#
loop_
_entity_poly.entity_id
_entity_poly.type
_entity_poly.pdbx_seq_one_letter_code
_entity_poly.pdbx_strand_id
1 'polypeptide(L)'
;MSKIVVVLLGMIAIGCSATRTRIDPPPRVAHVPTHAPTRHQPPPCPTGFSAVQWPPDALHLRWGSSVHRFADLQTTRQRPVEVCGVRAEYAFLRRLECPNGPLAFRRSGSIGRGGRCGKIIDLYLVTCGSQTKHVHIDMYHCPRGQSPFGF
;
A
#
# COMPACT_ATOMS: atom_id res chain seq x y z
N MET A 1 22.30 3.82 49.35
CA MET A 1 22.75 2.43 49.65
C MET A 1 22.65 1.62 48.37
N SER A 2 23.73 1.59 47.58
CA SER A 2 23.76 0.96 46.26
C SER A 2 24.26 -0.48 46.37
N LYS A 3 23.49 -1.43 45.84
CA LYS A 3 23.88 -2.84 45.76
C LYS A 3 24.47 -3.12 44.38
N ILE A 4 25.76 -3.46 44.36
CA ILE A 4 26.49 -3.93 43.17
C ILE A 4 26.20 -5.42 43.04
N VAL A 5 25.64 -5.83 41.89
CA VAL A 5 25.44 -7.23 41.53
C VAL A 5 26.51 -7.60 40.51
N VAL A 6 27.45 -8.45 40.93
CA VAL A 6 28.50 -9.03 40.09
C VAL A 6 27.93 -10.32 39.48
N VAL A 7 27.79 -10.37 38.16
CA VAL A 7 27.38 -11.57 37.43
C VAL A 7 28.64 -12.21 36.84
N LEU A 8 28.99 -13.39 37.34
CA LEU A 8 30.05 -14.23 36.78
C LEU A 8 29.57 -14.84 35.45
N LEU A 9 30.26 -14.52 34.37
CA LEU A 9 30.17 -15.25 33.10
C LEU A 9 31.02 -16.52 33.19
N GLY A 10 30.36 -17.68 33.21
CA GLY A 10 31.01 -18.98 32.98
C GLY A 10 31.26 -19.18 31.49
N MET A 11 32.53 -19.34 31.10
CA MET A 11 32.91 -19.73 29.75
C MET A 11 32.74 -21.25 29.58
N ILE A 12 31.75 -21.65 28.78
CA ILE A 12 31.60 -23.04 28.31
C ILE A 12 32.33 -23.15 26.98
N ALA A 13 33.47 -23.85 26.98
CA ALA A 13 34.21 -24.19 25.76
C ALA A 13 33.52 -25.38 25.07
N ILE A 14 32.79 -25.08 24.00
CA ILE A 14 32.18 -26.09 23.13
C ILE A 14 33.20 -26.48 22.07
N GLY A 15 33.64 -27.74 22.08
CA GLY A 15 34.56 -28.30 21.10
C GLY A 15 33.90 -28.42 19.71
N CYS A 16 34.50 -27.78 18.71
CA CYS A 16 34.08 -27.87 17.32
C CYS A 16 34.63 -29.15 16.67
N SER A 17 33.81 -30.20 16.59
CA SER A 17 34.04 -31.31 15.65
C SER A 17 33.80 -30.79 14.22
N ALA A 18 34.88 -30.61 13.47
CA ALA A 18 34.84 -30.16 12.07
C ALA A 18 34.42 -31.31 11.15
N THR A 19 33.11 -31.60 11.10
CA THR A 19 32.53 -32.47 10.08
C THR A 19 32.60 -31.73 8.74
N ARG A 20 33.49 -32.17 7.84
CA ARG A 20 33.66 -31.61 6.51
C ARG A 20 32.48 -32.03 5.63
N THR A 21 31.37 -31.31 5.71
CA THR A 21 30.24 -31.45 4.79
C THR A 21 30.73 -31.16 3.38
N ARG A 22 30.55 -32.11 2.46
CA ARG A 22 30.62 -31.82 1.03
C ARG A 22 29.55 -30.76 0.75
N ILE A 23 29.99 -29.55 0.45
CA ILE A 23 29.12 -28.50 -0.07
C ILE A 23 28.87 -28.88 -1.53
N ASP A 24 27.70 -29.44 -1.81
CA ASP A 24 27.25 -29.58 -3.19
C ASP A 24 27.22 -28.19 -3.83
N PRO A 25 27.67 -28.03 -5.09
CA PRO A 25 27.61 -26.76 -5.77
C PRO A 25 26.16 -26.25 -5.76
N PRO A 26 25.92 -24.95 -5.50
CA PRO A 26 24.58 -24.41 -5.50
C PRO A 26 23.90 -24.74 -6.84
N PRO A 27 22.63 -25.15 -6.82
CA PRO A 27 21.90 -25.46 -8.05
C PRO A 27 22.01 -24.26 -8.99
N ARG A 28 22.35 -24.53 -10.25
CA ARG A 28 22.47 -23.51 -11.30
C ARG A 28 21.12 -22.78 -11.36
N VAL A 29 21.07 -21.55 -10.84
CA VAL A 29 19.86 -20.72 -10.89
C VAL A 29 19.53 -20.53 -12.36
N ALA A 30 18.47 -21.19 -12.82
CA ALA A 30 17.97 -21.03 -14.18
C ALA A 30 17.77 -19.52 -14.39
N HIS A 31 18.35 -19.00 -15.47
CA HIS A 31 18.16 -17.61 -15.86
C HIS A 31 16.66 -17.43 -16.13
N VAL A 32 15.94 -16.84 -15.18
CA VAL A 32 14.57 -16.39 -15.43
C VAL A 32 14.72 -15.30 -16.49
N PRO A 33 14.19 -15.48 -17.71
CA PRO A 33 14.30 -14.46 -18.73
C PRO A 33 13.75 -13.16 -18.17
N THR A 34 14.61 -12.15 -18.07
CA THR A 34 14.24 -10.79 -17.68
C THR A 34 13.39 -10.22 -18.82
N HIS A 35 12.10 -10.51 -18.82
CA HIS A 35 11.17 -9.81 -19.68
C HIS A 35 11.17 -8.35 -19.25
N ALA A 36 11.56 -7.47 -20.17
CA ALA A 36 11.47 -6.04 -19.94
C ALA A 36 10.04 -5.70 -19.47
N PRO A 37 9.88 -4.95 -18.36
CA PRO A 37 8.56 -4.65 -17.83
C PRO A 37 7.74 -3.97 -18.93
N THR A 38 6.62 -4.57 -19.29
CA THR A 38 5.69 -3.96 -20.24
C THR A 38 5.22 -2.66 -19.60
N ARG A 39 5.42 -1.53 -20.30
CA ARG A 39 4.85 -0.25 -19.84
C ARG A 39 3.34 -0.35 -19.91
N HIS A 40 2.71 -0.64 -18.78
CA HIS A 40 1.25 -0.63 -18.70
C HIS A 40 0.77 0.82 -18.76
N GLN A 41 0.00 1.13 -19.80
CA GLN A 41 -0.79 2.35 -19.83
C GLN A 41 -2.01 2.20 -18.91
N PRO A 42 -2.49 3.28 -18.28
CA PRO A 42 -3.74 3.23 -17.54
C PRO A 42 -4.88 2.74 -18.44
N PRO A 43 -5.81 1.91 -17.93
CA PRO A 43 -6.95 1.45 -18.71
C PRO A 43 -7.86 2.63 -19.12
N PRO A 44 -8.58 2.51 -20.26
CA PRO A 44 -9.51 3.54 -20.70
C PRO A 44 -10.63 3.76 -19.68
N CYS A 45 -11.18 4.97 -19.66
CA CYS A 45 -12.27 5.33 -18.78
C CYS A 45 -13.61 4.88 -19.37
N PRO A 46 -14.41 4.07 -18.66
CA PRO A 46 -15.74 3.69 -19.14
C PRO A 46 -16.72 4.84 -18.95
N THR A 47 -17.73 4.88 -19.81
CA THR A 47 -18.85 5.83 -19.70
C THR A 47 -19.71 5.53 -18.47
N GLY A 48 -20.47 6.55 -18.01
CA GLY A 48 -21.37 6.41 -16.86
C GLY A 48 -20.69 6.06 -15.54
N PHE A 49 -21.34 5.24 -14.72
CA PHE A 49 -20.90 4.85 -13.38
C PHE A 49 -20.13 3.52 -13.30
N SER A 50 -19.87 2.89 -14.45
CA SER A 50 -19.09 1.65 -14.51
C SER A 50 -17.68 1.84 -13.97
N ALA A 51 -17.14 0.81 -13.34
CA ALA A 51 -15.79 0.83 -12.80
C ALA A 51 -14.72 0.72 -13.88
N VAL A 52 -13.63 1.46 -13.68
CA VAL A 52 -12.39 1.37 -14.43
C VAL A 52 -11.72 0.05 -14.10
N GLN A 53 -11.55 -0.81 -15.10
CA GLN A 53 -11.06 -2.18 -14.94
C GLN A 53 -9.53 -2.24 -15.16
N TRP A 54 -8.78 -2.42 -14.08
CA TRP A 54 -7.34 -2.57 -14.08
C TRP A 54 -6.91 -4.04 -14.27
N PRO A 55 -5.91 -4.31 -15.14
CA PRO A 55 -5.20 -5.59 -15.13
C PRO A 55 -4.63 -5.88 -13.72
N PRO A 56 -4.67 -7.14 -13.24
CA PRO A 56 -4.15 -7.49 -11.90
C PRO A 56 -2.69 -7.07 -11.68
N ASP A 57 -1.85 -7.25 -12.68
CA ASP A 57 -0.44 -6.87 -12.69
C ASP A 57 -0.22 -5.35 -12.71
N ALA A 58 -1.21 -4.55 -13.11
CA ALA A 58 -1.12 -3.09 -13.18
C ALA A 58 -1.74 -2.36 -11.97
N LEU A 59 -2.27 -3.07 -10.96
CA LEU A 59 -2.94 -2.43 -9.80
C LEU A 59 -2.03 -1.49 -8.99
N HIS A 60 -0.72 -1.73 -9.04
CA HIS A 60 0.33 -0.92 -8.40
C HIS A 60 0.62 0.40 -9.14
N LEU A 61 0.02 0.61 -10.31
CA LEU A 61 0.16 1.84 -11.08
C LEU A 61 -0.98 2.83 -10.82
N ARG A 62 -1.98 2.43 -10.03
CA ARG A 62 -3.06 3.31 -9.57
C ARG A 62 -2.50 4.47 -8.75
N TRP A 63 -3.11 5.64 -8.90
CA TRP A 63 -2.71 6.81 -8.11
C TRP A 63 -2.87 6.54 -6.61
N GLY A 64 -1.82 6.81 -5.85
CA GLY A 64 -1.77 6.60 -4.40
C GLY A 64 -1.54 5.14 -3.97
N SER A 65 -1.45 4.18 -4.89
CA SER A 65 -1.31 2.76 -4.53
C SER A 65 -0.05 2.44 -3.73
N SER A 66 1.06 3.14 -3.99
CA SER A 66 2.34 3.02 -3.27
C SER A 66 2.48 3.96 -2.06
N VAL A 67 1.47 4.78 -1.76
CA VAL A 67 1.54 5.69 -0.61
C VAL A 67 1.17 4.93 0.66
N HIS A 68 2.11 4.91 1.60
CA HIS A 68 1.97 4.29 2.92
C HIS A 68 2.07 5.30 4.07
N ARG A 69 2.72 6.44 3.91
CA ARG A 69 2.89 7.44 4.98
C ARG A 69 1.93 8.62 4.80
N PHE A 70 1.31 9.08 5.89
CA PHE A 70 0.44 10.25 5.88
C PHE A 70 1.15 11.50 5.35
N ALA A 71 2.43 11.69 5.68
CA ALA A 71 3.23 12.82 5.23
C ALA A 71 3.35 12.90 3.70
N ASP A 72 3.55 11.74 3.04
CA ASP A 72 3.73 11.64 1.59
C ASP A 72 2.40 11.74 0.82
N LEU A 73 1.26 11.62 1.52
CA LEU A 73 -0.04 11.64 0.89
C LEU A 73 -0.34 13.01 0.31
N GLN A 74 -0.38 13.07 -1.02
CA GLN A 74 -0.78 14.21 -1.83
C GLN A 74 -1.95 13.82 -2.73
N THR A 75 -3.13 14.37 -2.44
CA THR A 75 -4.35 14.08 -3.21
C THR A 75 -5.07 15.38 -3.51
N THR A 76 -5.72 15.43 -4.67
CA THR A 76 -6.64 16.50 -5.04
C THR A 76 -7.86 15.87 -5.69
N ARG A 77 -8.90 16.67 -5.93
CA ARG A 77 -10.06 16.21 -6.71
C ARG A 77 -9.67 15.70 -8.10
N GLN A 78 -8.67 16.31 -8.75
CA GLN A 78 -8.18 15.90 -10.07
C GLN A 78 -7.23 14.70 -10.03
N ARG A 79 -6.56 14.49 -8.89
CA ARG A 79 -5.63 13.38 -8.66
C ARG A 79 -5.99 12.66 -7.34
N PRO A 80 -7.15 11.98 -7.28
CA PRO A 80 -7.57 11.24 -6.11
C PRO A 80 -6.77 9.94 -5.98
N VAL A 81 -6.83 9.32 -4.80
CA VAL A 81 -6.36 7.94 -4.61
C VAL A 81 -7.35 7.02 -5.31
N GLU A 82 -6.85 6.14 -6.17
CA GLU A 82 -7.68 5.20 -6.92
C GLU A 82 -7.76 3.86 -6.19
N VAL A 83 -8.96 3.46 -5.77
CA VAL A 83 -9.23 2.19 -5.07
C VAL A 83 -10.48 1.49 -5.63
N CYS A 84 -10.79 0.28 -5.13
CA CYS A 84 -11.97 -0.48 -5.56
C CYS A 84 -13.02 -0.63 -4.46
N GLY A 85 -14.08 0.17 -4.55
CA GLY A 85 -15.20 0.15 -3.62
C GLY A 85 -14.88 0.68 -2.23
N VAL A 86 -15.94 0.86 -1.44
CA VAL A 86 -15.91 1.46 -0.10
C VAL A 86 -14.95 0.73 0.83
N ARG A 87 -14.95 -0.61 0.81
CA ARG A 87 -14.04 -1.41 1.67
C ARG A 87 -12.56 -1.08 1.41
N ALA A 88 -12.17 -0.83 0.17
CA ALA A 88 -10.80 -0.49 -0.18
C ALA A 88 -10.45 0.96 0.21
N GLU A 89 -11.41 1.89 0.24
CA GLU A 89 -11.19 3.24 0.79
C GLU A 89 -10.78 3.18 2.26
N TYR A 90 -11.56 2.47 3.08
CA TYR A 90 -11.26 2.30 4.50
C TYR A 90 -9.96 1.52 4.72
N ALA A 91 -9.68 0.51 3.90
CA ALA A 91 -8.40 -0.20 3.96
C ALA A 91 -7.22 0.70 3.60
N PHE A 92 -7.36 1.57 2.60
CA PHE A 92 -6.37 2.58 2.25
C PHE A 92 -6.13 3.54 3.42
N LEU A 93 -7.17 4.09 4.03
CA LEU A 93 -7.02 5.04 5.13
C LEU A 93 -6.37 4.40 6.38
N ARG A 94 -6.78 3.17 6.73
CA ARG A 94 -6.23 2.46 7.90
C ARG A 94 -4.78 2.02 7.75
N ARG A 95 -4.28 1.86 6.52
CA ARG A 95 -2.88 1.46 6.28
C ARG A 95 -1.90 2.64 6.35
N LEU A 96 -2.40 3.87 6.37
CA LEU A 96 -1.55 5.05 6.39
C LEU A 96 -0.83 5.14 7.73
N GLU A 97 0.49 5.18 7.67
CA GLU A 97 1.37 5.38 8.80
C GLU A 97 1.37 6.84 9.22
N CYS A 98 1.14 7.08 10.51
CA CYS A 98 1.25 8.37 11.14
C CYS A 98 2.40 8.32 12.15
N PRO A 99 3.51 9.06 11.93
CA PRO A 99 4.65 9.01 12.84
C PRO A 99 4.34 9.63 14.22
N ASN A 100 3.30 10.47 14.31
CA ASN A 100 2.96 11.24 15.50
C ASN A 100 1.75 10.68 16.27
N GLY A 101 1.46 9.38 16.13
CA GLY A 101 0.41 8.69 16.89
C GLY A 101 -0.68 8.06 16.02
N PRO A 102 -1.88 7.79 16.58
CA PRO A 102 -2.95 7.16 15.82
C PRO A 102 -3.48 8.10 14.74
N LEU A 103 -3.83 7.50 13.60
CA LEU A 103 -4.50 8.20 12.52
C LEU A 103 -6.02 8.13 12.75
N ALA A 104 -6.69 9.29 12.73
CA ALA A 104 -8.14 9.39 12.76
C ALA A 104 -8.66 9.86 11.40
N PHE A 105 -9.80 9.35 10.96
CA PHE A 105 -10.42 9.82 9.73
C PHE A 105 -11.94 9.85 9.84
N ARG A 106 -12.55 10.81 9.14
CA ARG A 106 -14.00 10.89 8.94
C ARG A 106 -14.33 11.20 7.49
N ARG A 107 -15.40 10.61 6.98
CA ARG A 107 -15.93 10.94 5.65
C ARG A 107 -16.69 12.26 5.74
N SER A 108 -16.32 13.22 4.89
CA SER A 108 -17.03 14.49 4.73
C SER A 108 -18.17 14.41 3.72
N GLY A 109 -18.13 13.42 2.82
CA GLY A 109 -19.15 13.20 1.80
C GLY A 109 -18.56 13.05 0.41
N SER A 110 -19.43 12.97 -0.60
CA SER A 110 -19.03 12.97 -2.00
C SER A 110 -19.02 14.40 -2.54
N ILE A 111 -17.94 14.80 -3.23
CA ILE A 111 -17.72 16.18 -3.68
C ILE A 111 -17.87 16.36 -5.21
N GLY A 112 -18.53 15.40 -5.85
CA GLY A 112 -18.79 15.41 -7.29
C GLY A 112 -17.67 14.80 -8.13
N ARG A 113 -17.71 15.07 -9.44
CA ARG A 113 -16.86 14.41 -10.45
C ARG A 113 -15.39 14.85 -10.36
N GLY A 114 -14.45 13.92 -10.47
CA GLY A 114 -13.02 14.20 -10.46
C GLY A 114 -12.20 13.03 -11.02
N GLY A 115 -10.89 13.07 -10.77
CA GLY A 115 -9.95 12.10 -11.32
C GLY A 115 -9.88 12.11 -12.85
N ARG A 116 -9.10 11.17 -13.40
CA ARG A 116 -8.94 11.03 -14.86
C ARG A 116 -10.19 10.52 -15.56
N CYS A 117 -11.07 9.82 -14.85
CA CYS A 117 -12.28 9.20 -15.42
C CYS A 117 -13.57 9.92 -15.05
N GLY A 118 -13.48 11.10 -14.41
CA GLY A 118 -14.64 11.93 -14.08
C GLY A 118 -15.65 11.22 -13.16
N LYS A 119 -15.18 10.33 -12.27
CA LYS A 119 -16.01 9.57 -11.34
C LYS A 119 -16.29 10.39 -10.08
N ILE A 120 -17.27 9.97 -9.29
CA ILE A 120 -17.61 10.65 -8.03
C ILE A 120 -16.46 10.44 -7.05
N ILE A 121 -15.98 11.54 -6.46
CA ILE A 121 -14.88 11.55 -5.51
C ILE A 121 -15.43 11.70 -4.10
N ASP A 122 -14.95 10.84 -3.21
CA ASP A 122 -15.20 10.95 -1.78
C ASP A 122 -14.10 11.78 -1.11
N LEU A 123 -14.54 12.65 -0.19
CA LEU A 123 -13.66 13.49 0.61
C LEU A 123 -13.63 12.95 2.04
N TYR A 124 -12.42 12.73 2.53
CA TYR A 124 -12.13 12.39 3.92
C TYR A 124 -11.31 13.49 4.57
N LEU A 125 -11.58 13.75 5.84
CA LEU A 125 -10.69 14.51 6.72
C LEU A 125 -9.88 13.52 7.52
N VAL A 126 -8.56 13.56 7.34
CA VAL A 126 -7.62 12.62 7.94
C VAL A 126 -6.66 13.39 8.82
N THR A 127 -6.60 13.03 10.10
CA THR A 127 -5.80 13.70 11.13
C THR A 127 -4.69 12.77 11.63
N CYS A 128 -3.48 13.31 11.73
CA CYS A 128 -2.29 12.66 12.25
C CYS A 128 -1.54 13.66 13.17
N GLY A 129 -1.63 13.45 14.49
CA GLY A 129 -1.19 14.45 15.46
C GLY A 129 -1.94 15.78 15.30
N SER A 130 -1.21 16.88 15.15
CA SER A 130 -1.78 18.22 14.91
C SER A 130 -2.13 18.51 13.44
N GLN A 131 -1.76 17.62 12.50
CA GLN A 131 -1.98 17.84 11.07
C GLN A 131 -3.30 17.22 10.62
N THR A 132 -4.09 17.97 9.85
CA THR A 132 -5.30 17.46 9.19
C THR A 132 -5.19 17.69 7.68
N LYS A 133 -5.49 16.67 6.87
CA LYS A 133 -5.49 16.72 5.40
C LYS A 133 -6.84 16.35 4.83
N HIS A 134 -7.17 16.98 3.70
CA HIS A 134 -8.25 16.56 2.81
C HIS A 134 -7.74 15.42 1.92
N VAL A 135 -8.32 14.24 2.07
CA VAL A 135 -7.98 13.06 1.28
C VAL A 135 -9.11 12.76 0.31
N HIS A 136 -8.78 12.82 -0.98
CA HIS A 136 -9.70 12.59 -2.09
C HIS A 136 -9.55 11.15 -2.59
N ILE A 137 -10.63 10.38 -2.63
CA ILE A 137 -10.60 8.98 -3.02
C ILE A 137 -11.62 8.72 -4.14
N ASP A 138 -11.18 8.01 -5.18
CA ASP A 138 -11.99 7.50 -6.28
C ASP A 138 -12.11 5.98 -6.14
N MET A 139 -13.28 5.52 -5.69
CA MET A 139 -13.54 4.09 -5.45
C MET A 139 -13.89 3.28 -6.70
N TYR A 140 -13.85 3.86 -7.90
CA TYR A 140 -14.30 3.20 -9.12
C TYR A 140 -13.17 2.52 -9.90
N HIS A 141 -12.01 2.27 -9.29
CA HIS A 141 -10.84 1.67 -9.94
C HIS A 141 -10.58 0.23 -9.45
N CYS A 142 -11.22 -0.71 -10.12
CA CYS A 142 -11.28 -2.12 -9.70
C CYS A 142 -10.40 -3.05 -10.53
N PRO A 143 -9.91 -4.17 -9.94
CA PRO A 143 -9.36 -5.26 -10.72
C PRO A 143 -10.38 -5.76 -11.76
N ARG A 144 -9.89 -6.26 -12.90
CA ARG A 144 -10.73 -6.85 -13.95
C ARG A 144 -11.68 -7.89 -13.37
N GLY A 145 -12.97 -7.76 -13.70
CA GLY A 145 -14.04 -8.65 -13.23
C GLY A 145 -14.56 -8.32 -11.83
N GLN A 146 -14.13 -7.21 -11.23
CA GLN A 146 -14.66 -6.75 -9.95
C GLN A 146 -15.48 -5.47 -10.11
N SER A 147 -16.50 -5.35 -9.26
CA SER A 147 -17.38 -4.20 -9.16
C SER A 147 -17.19 -3.49 -7.81
N PRO A 148 -17.23 -2.16 -7.76
CA PRO A 148 -17.15 -1.40 -6.51
C PRO A 148 -18.37 -1.68 -5.60
N PHE A 149 -19.43 -2.27 -6.15
CA PHE A 149 -20.65 -2.62 -5.45
C PHE A 149 -20.79 -4.12 -5.14
N GLY A 150 -19.81 -4.94 -5.52
CA GLY A 150 -19.78 -6.37 -5.14
C GLY A 150 -20.80 -7.29 -5.85
N PHE A 151 -21.34 -6.86 -6.99
CA PHE A 151 -22.14 -7.71 -7.89
C PHE A 151 -21.26 -8.36 -8.94
#